data_AF-A0A5E4JVA2-F1
#
_entry.id   AF-A0A5E4JVA2-F1
#
_cell.length_a   1.000
_cell.length_b   1.000
_cell.length_c   1.000
_cell.angle_alpha   90.00
_cell.angle_beta   90.00
_cell.angle_gamma   90.00
#
_symmetry.space_group_name_H-M   'P 1'
#
loop_
_entity.id
_entity.type
_entity.pdbx_description
1 polymer ?
#
loop_
_entity_poly.entity_id
_entity_poly.type
_entity_poly.pdbx_seq_one_letter_code
_entity_poly.pdbx_strand_id
1 'polypeptide(L)'
;MEKTYSPDIGQRVGLTNPGPVFNGRFSHRQKLVLDGLNNFGIGNSPESKNLQRECQEHRREFKKAIDAPNLIVLVHPFYTWLNHFDYVTPKNRRGLEVYTENLLNLLDANLDREKVGLLAFETAYHYTALTSALLEQGKIDDVLFTEDDSGRPKDEIDFQPHRTRQVYLGGGYSDRCLRSAGGAISRQTENKRIYVISNLIVCPPSSAQFILPRNKQEAANRVSAGFQVNPQDLVTAKQVIAKFKS
;
A
#
# COMPACT_ATOMS: atom_id res chain seq x y z
N MET A 1 -15.18 -23.21 12.90
CA MET A 1 -15.60 -21.84 13.30
C MET A 1 -15.84 -21.05 12.03
N GLU A 2 -17.10 -20.72 11.73
CA GLU A 2 -17.42 -19.79 10.64
C GLU A 2 -16.93 -18.40 11.02
N LYS A 3 -16.17 -17.79 10.10
CA LYS A 3 -15.57 -16.48 10.30
C LYS A 3 -16.65 -15.41 10.14
N THR A 4 -17.01 -14.71 11.21
CA THR A 4 -17.93 -13.57 11.16
C THR A 4 -17.17 -12.28 10.88
N TYR A 5 -17.51 -11.66 9.74
CA TYR A 5 -16.88 -10.46 9.21
C TYR A 5 -17.83 -9.27 9.29
N SER A 6 -17.28 -8.05 9.44
CA SER A 6 -18.08 -6.83 9.41
C SER A 6 -18.44 -6.50 7.95
N PRO A 7 -19.73 -6.47 7.57
CA PRO A 7 -20.15 -6.30 6.18
C PRO A 7 -19.89 -4.91 5.58
N ASP A 8 -19.64 -3.91 6.43
CA ASP A 8 -19.76 -2.49 6.04
C ASP A 8 -18.53 -1.91 5.33
N ILE A 9 -17.31 -2.29 5.77
CA ILE A 9 -16.08 -1.86 5.09
C ILE A 9 -16.02 -2.46 3.70
N GLY A 10 -16.41 -3.74 3.61
CA GLY A 10 -16.40 -4.44 2.36
C GLY A 10 -17.27 -3.72 1.33
N GLN A 11 -18.54 -3.43 1.63
CA GLN A 11 -19.44 -2.78 0.66
C GLN A 11 -18.91 -1.46 0.09
N ARG A 12 -18.22 -0.64 0.90
CA ARG A 12 -17.63 0.64 0.45
C ARG A 12 -16.47 0.47 -0.54
N VAL A 13 -15.82 -0.70 -0.56
CA VAL A 13 -14.83 -1.10 -1.58
C VAL A 13 -15.36 -2.18 -2.55
N GLY A 14 -16.66 -2.49 -2.52
CA GLY A 14 -17.26 -3.52 -3.38
C GLY A 14 -17.05 -4.98 -2.93
N LEU A 15 -16.79 -5.20 -1.65
CA LEU A 15 -16.42 -6.46 -1.02
C LEU A 15 -17.52 -6.99 -0.09
N THR A 16 -17.97 -8.22 -0.26
CA THR A 16 -18.91 -8.87 0.67
C THR A 16 -18.22 -9.82 1.66
N ASN A 17 -16.90 -10.04 1.49
CA ASN A 17 -16.04 -10.86 2.33
C ASN A 17 -14.63 -10.25 2.40
N PRO A 18 -13.88 -10.43 3.50
CA PRO A 18 -12.46 -10.12 3.52
C PRO A 18 -11.70 -11.18 2.76
N GLY A 19 -11.42 -10.83 1.53
CA GLY A 19 -10.71 -11.66 0.59
C GLY A 19 -10.39 -10.85 -0.66
N PRO A 20 -9.54 -11.39 -1.54
CA PRO A 20 -9.18 -10.72 -2.78
C PRO A 20 -10.39 -10.28 -3.63
N VAL A 21 -10.35 -9.03 -4.12
CA VAL A 21 -11.11 -8.55 -5.27
C VAL A 21 -10.30 -8.78 -6.53
N PHE A 22 -10.74 -9.73 -7.34
CA PHE A 22 -10.22 -9.87 -8.69
C PHE A 22 -11.07 -9.03 -9.63
N ASN A 23 -10.42 -8.25 -10.51
CA ASN A 23 -11.09 -7.82 -11.73
C ASN A 23 -11.34 -9.05 -12.63
N GLY A 24 -12.17 -8.89 -13.67
CA GLY A 24 -12.46 -9.97 -14.61
C GLY A 24 -11.21 -10.54 -15.30
N ARG A 25 -10.13 -9.75 -15.41
CA ARG A 25 -8.86 -10.18 -16.03
C ARG A 25 -8.14 -11.24 -15.20
N PHE A 26 -8.12 -11.11 -13.88
CA PHE A 26 -7.36 -12.02 -13.01
C PHE A 26 -8.20 -13.07 -12.30
N SER A 27 -9.53 -13.10 -12.50
CA SER A 27 -10.39 -14.12 -11.87
C SER A 27 -9.93 -15.56 -12.17
N HIS A 28 -9.40 -15.80 -13.37
CA HIS A 28 -8.85 -17.11 -13.78
C HIS A 28 -7.56 -17.52 -13.02
N ARG A 29 -6.88 -16.57 -12.35
CA ARG A 29 -5.68 -16.78 -11.54
C ARG A 29 -5.99 -16.87 -10.04
N GLN A 30 -7.26 -16.80 -9.62
CA GLN A 30 -7.65 -16.71 -8.22
C GLN A 30 -6.97 -17.74 -7.33
N LYS A 31 -6.94 -19.02 -7.74
CA LYS A 31 -6.29 -20.08 -6.96
C LYS A 31 -4.80 -19.80 -6.73
N LEU A 32 -4.06 -19.53 -7.80
CA LEU A 32 -2.63 -19.19 -7.72
C LEU A 32 -2.40 -17.98 -6.81
N VAL A 33 -3.28 -16.98 -6.89
CA VAL A 33 -3.16 -15.78 -6.07
C VAL A 33 -3.42 -16.10 -4.61
N LEU A 34 -4.48 -16.84 -4.29
CA LEU A 34 -4.76 -17.27 -2.93
C LEU A 34 -3.60 -18.12 -2.36
N ASP A 35 -3.05 -19.03 -3.16
CA ASP A 35 -1.88 -19.83 -2.77
C ASP A 35 -0.65 -18.93 -2.51
N GLY A 36 -0.42 -17.92 -3.34
CA GLY A 36 0.63 -16.91 -3.19
C GLY A 36 0.46 -16.00 -1.98
N LEU A 37 -0.77 -15.62 -1.64
CA LEU A 37 -1.07 -14.83 -0.45
C LEU A 37 -0.80 -15.64 0.84
N ASN A 38 -0.98 -16.96 0.79
CA ASN A 38 -0.79 -17.85 1.93
C ASN A 38 0.66 -18.35 2.08
N ASN A 39 1.42 -18.45 0.98
CA ASN A 39 2.78 -18.99 0.97
C ASN A 39 3.79 -17.95 0.49
N PHE A 40 4.36 -17.20 1.43
CA PHE A 40 5.48 -16.29 1.18
C PHE A 40 6.65 -17.08 0.55
N GLY A 41 7.08 -16.70 -0.67
CA GLY A 41 8.24 -17.32 -1.34
C GLY A 41 7.98 -18.12 -2.62
N ILE A 42 6.76 -18.13 -3.18
CA ILE A 42 6.50 -18.77 -4.50
C ILE A 42 7.10 -17.96 -5.67
N GLY A 43 7.73 -16.80 -5.41
CA GLY A 43 8.16 -15.80 -6.40
C GLY A 43 9.01 -16.29 -7.58
N ASN A 44 9.59 -17.48 -7.52
CA ASN A 44 10.44 -18.03 -8.58
C ASN A 44 9.79 -19.10 -9.48
N SER A 45 8.55 -19.53 -9.21
CA SER A 45 7.88 -20.50 -10.10
C SER A 45 7.58 -19.90 -11.49
N PRO A 46 7.50 -20.72 -12.55
CA PRO A 46 7.06 -20.26 -13.87
C PRO A 46 5.70 -19.54 -13.82
N GLU A 47 4.78 -20.02 -12.98
CA GLU A 47 3.45 -19.43 -12.78
C GLU A 47 3.54 -18.03 -12.16
N SER A 48 4.39 -17.84 -11.14
CA SER A 48 4.65 -16.52 -10.54
C SER A 48 5.24 -15.54 -11.56
N LYS A 49 6.17 -15.99 -12.40
CA LYS A 49 6.78 -15.17 -13.45
C LYS A 49 5.74 -14.79 -14.51
N ASN A 50 4.87 -15.72 -14.90
CA ASN A 50 3.77 -15.44 -15.83
C ASN A 50 2.77 -14.44 -15.24
N LEU A 51 2.37 -14.63 -13.97
CA LEU A 51 1.48 -13.69 -13.27
C LEU A 51 2.12 -12.29 -13.18
N GLN A 52 3.40 -12.21 -12.83
CA GLN A 52 4.14 -10.95 -12.78
C GLN A 52 4.12 -10.23 -14.13
N ARG A 53 4.34 -10.97 -15.24
CA ARG A 53 4.28 -10.41 -16.59
C ARG A 53 2.87 -9.89 -16.92
N GLU A 54 1.83 -10.67 -16.65
CA GLU A 54 0.43 -10.25 -16.85
C GLU A 54 0.09 -8.98 -16.05
N CYS A 55 0.58 -8.90 -14.80
CA CYS A 55 0.40 -7.72 -13.96
C CYS A 55 1.13 -6.50 -14.52
N GLN A 56 2.35 -6.67 -15.04
CA GLN A 56 3.11 -5.60 -15.68
C GLN A 56 2.46 -5.10 -16.97
N GLU A 57 1.92 -6.01 -17.79
CA GLU A 57 1.16 -5.67 -18.99
C GLU A 57 -0.11 -4.88 -18.63
N HIS A 58 -0.87 -5.36 -17.64
CA HIS A 58 -2.05 -4.66 -17.15
C HIS A 58 -1.70 -3.26 -16.59
N ARG A 59 -0.65 -3.13 -15.79
CA ARG A 59 -0.16 -1.83 -15.31
C ARG A 59 0.14 -0.89 -16.48
N ARG A 60 0.84 -1.36 -17.52
CA ARG A 60 1.18 -0.51 -18.69
C ARG A 60 -0.07 0.02 -19.41
N GLU A 61 -1.15 -0.75 -19.42
CA GLU A 61 -2.41 -0.39 -20.06
C GLU A 61 -3.19 0.68 -19.27
N PHE A 62 -3.24 0.58 -17.94
CA PHE A 62 -4.09 1.42 -17.10
C PHE A 62 -3.38 2.53 -16.32
N LYS A 63 -2.05 2.50 -16.23
CA LYS A 63 -1.32 3.56 -15.53
C LYS A 63 -1.54 4.93 -16.18
N LYS A 64 -1.58 5.96 -15.34
CA LYS A 64 -1.61 7.36 -15.72
C LYS A 64 -0.24 7.98 -15.49
N ALA A 65 0.14 8.95 -16.32
CA ALA A 65 1.31 9.76 -16.06
C ALA A 65 1.10 10.55 -14.76
N ILE A 66 2.13 10.62 -13.92
CA ILE A 66 2.11 11.42 -12.70
C ILE A 66 3.01 12.63 -12.94
N ASP A 67 2.45 13.75 -13.38
CA ASP A 67 3.22 14.98 -13.64
C ASP A 67 3.26 15.92 -12.42
N ALA A 68 2.42 15.65 -11.43
CA ALA A 68 2.33 16.42 -10.19
C ALA A 68 3.68 16.54 -9.45
N PRO A 69 3.96 17.68 -8.80
CA PRO A 69 5.19 17.88 -8.04
C PRO A 69 5.21 17.11 -6.71
N ASN A 70 4.04 16.69 -6.20
CA ASN A 70 3.93 15.88 -4.99
C ASN A 70 3.54 14.45 -5.34
N LEU A 71 3.99 13.51 -4.52
CA LEU A 71 3.72 12.08 -4.69
C LEU A 71 3.32 11.48 -3.35
N ILE A 72 2.15 10.85 -3.32
CA ILE A 72 1.77 9.94 -2.24
C ILE A 72 2.20 8.53 -2.66
N VAL A 73 3.02 7.88 -1.82
CA VAL A 73 3.44 6.49 -2.00
C VAL A 73 2.79 5.62 -0.95
N LEU A 74 2.07 4.59 -1.38
CA LEU A 74 1.39 3.61 -0.53
C LEU A 74 2.03 2.23 -0.68
N VAL A 75 2.68 1.74 0.37
CA VAL A 75 3.39 0.45 0.35
C VAL A 75 2.48 -0.67 0.84
N HIS A 76 2.13 -1.62 -0.02
CA HIS A 76 1.21 -2.72 0.26
C HIS A 76 -0.02 -2.30 1.08
N PRO A 77 -0.81 -1.30 0.61
CA PRO A 77 -1.88 -0.67 1.37
C PRO A 77 -2.92 -1.63 1.93
N PHE A 78 -3.13 -2.79 1.32
CA PHE A 78 -4.13 -3.77 1.75
C PHE A 78 -3.54 -5.07 2.31
N TYR A 79 -2.22 -5.11 2.54
CA TYR A 79 -1.51 -6.32 2.97
C TYR A 79 -2.14 -7.04 4.17
N THR A 80 -2.35 -6.30 5.27
CA THR A 80 -2.88 -6.86 6.51
C THR A 80 -4.27 -7.46 6.31
N TRP A 81 -5.05 -6.86 5.42
CA TRP A 81 -6.39 -7.29 5.10
C TRP A 81 -6.41 -8.53 4.18
N LEU A 82 -5.42 -8.66 3.29
CA LEU A 82 -5.32 -9.78 2.34
C LEU A 82 -4.62 -11.02 2.91
N ASN A 83 -3.49 -10.86 3.61
CA ASN A 83 -2.64 -11.99 4.01
C ASN A 83 -2.66 -12.29 5.51
N HIS A 84 -3.00 -11.31 6.36
CA HIS A 84 -2.85 -11.44 7.81
C HIS A 84 -4.14 -11.23 8.59
N PHE A 85 -5.29 -11.24 7.93
CA PHE A 85 -6.56 -11.01 8.59
C PHE A 85 -6.83 -12.06 9.68
N ASP A 86 -6.40 -13.30 9.46
CA ASP A 86 -6.56 -14.40 10.42
C ASP A 86 -5.72 -14.22 11.70
N TYR A 87 -4.69 -13.36 11.68
CA TYR A 87 -3.91 -13.00 12.86
C TYR A 87 -4.49 -11.78 13.60
N VAL A 88 -5.56 -11.16 13.09
CA VAL A 88 -6.20 -10.00 13.71
C VAL A 88 -7.03 -10.43 14.92
N THR A 89 -6.52 -10.13 16.11
CA THR A 89 -7.25 -10.33 17.36
C THR A 89 -8.39 -9.32 17.51
N PRO A 90 -9.42 -9.59 18.35
CA PRO A 90 -10.48 -8.62 18.65
C PRO A 90 -9.94 -7.26 19.12
N LYS A 91 -8.85 -7.26 19.90
CA LYS A 91 -8.17 -6.05 20.37
C LYS A 91 -7.60 -5.21 19.23
N ASN A 92 -7.07 -5.87 18.20
CA ASN A 92 -6.40 -5.25 17.07
C ASN A 92 -7.35 -4.87 15.93
N ARG A 93 -8.54 -5.49 15.87
CA ARG A 93 -9.55 -5.28 14.82
C ARG A 93 -9.90 -3.81 14.66
N ARG A 94 -10.17 -3.10 15.75
CA ARG A 94 -10.53 -1.67 15.69
C ARG A 94 -9.43 -0.82 15.06
N GLY A 95 -8.16 -1.13 15.35
CA GLY A 95 -7.03 -0.44 14.73
C GLY A 95 -6.94 -0.68 13.23
N LEU A 96 -7.19 -1.91 12.78
CA LEU A 96 -7.23 -2.23 11.35
C LEU A 96 -8.41 -1.55 10.63
N GLU A 97 -9.58 -1.47 11.27
CA GLU A 97 -10.74 -0.73 10.72
C GLU A 97 -10.40 0.75 10.55
N VAL A 98 -9.81 1.38 11.58
CA VAL A 98 -9.40 2.80 11.52
C VAL A 98 -8.33 3.02 10.44
N TYR A 99 -7.36 2.11 10.31
CA TYR A 99 -6.38 2.16 9.22
C TYR A 99 -7.08 2.13 7.85
N THR A 100 -7.96 1.14 7.66
CA THR A 100 -8.67 0.91 6.40
C THR A 100 -9.55 2.10 6.06
N GLU A 101 -10.33 2.62 7.01
CA GLU A 101 -11.17 3.80 6.82
C GLU A 101 -10.36 5.03 6.40
N ASN A 102 -9.22 5.28 7.04
CA ASN A 102 -8.34 6.39 6.65
C ASN A 102 -7.76 6.22 5.25
N LEU A 103 -7.41 4.98 4.86
CA LEU A 103 -6.89 4.66 3.54
C LEU A 103 -7.97 4.90 2.47
N LEU A 104 -9.19 4.42 2.71
CA LEU A 104 -10.31 4.60 1.78
C LEU A 104 -10.70 6.08 1.64
N ASN A 105 -10.77 6.81 2.76
CA ASN A 105 -11.02 8.25 2.71
C ASN A 105 -9.95 9.00 1.91
N LEU A 106 -8.69 8.55 1.91
CA LEU A 106 -7.63 9.11 1.07
C LEU A 106 -7.83 8.76 -0.41
N LEU A 107 -8.15 7.51 -0.73
CA LEU A 107 -8.35 7.03 -2.10
C LEU A 107 -9.62 7.59 -2.77
N ASP A 108 -10.67 7.83 -1.99
CA ASP A 108 -11.95 8.39 -2.43
C ASP A 108 -11.96 9.92 -2.41
N ALA A 109 -10.91 10.55 -1.88
CA ALA A 109 -10.81 12.00 -1.92
C ALA A 109 -10.65 12.49 -3.37
N ASN A 110 -11.41 13.53 -3.75
CA ASN A 110 -11.21 14.26 -5.00
C ASN A 110 -9.93 15.12 -4.89
N LEU A 111 -8.78 14.44 -4.86
CA LEU A 111 -7.47 15.09 -4.85
C LEU A 111 -7.24 15.74 -6.21
N ASP A 112 -6.72 16.95 -6.17
CA ASP A 112 -6.23 17.67 -7.33
C ASP A 112 -5.00 16.95 -7.89
N ARG A 113 -5.22 16.23 -9.01
CA ARG A 113 -4.21 15.39 -9.68
C ARG A 113 -3.10 16.20 -10.33
N GLU A 114 -3.28 17.51 -10.51
CA GLU A 114 -2.19 18.40 -10.94
C GLU A 114 -1.24 18.71 -9.77
N LYS A 115 -1.75 18.66 -8.52
CA LYS A 115 -0.95 18.91 -7.31
C LYS A 115 -0.31 17.66 -6.75
N VAL A 116 -0.97 16.50 -6.82
CA VAL A 116 -0.48 15.25 -6.22
C VAL A 116 -0.85 14.00 -7.04
N GLY A 117 0.13 13.11 -7.23
CA GLY A 117 -0.11 11.76 -7.75
C GLY A 117 -0.14 10.70 -6.64
N LEU A 118 -0.73 9.54 -6.93
CA LEU A 118 -0.78 8.35 -6.08
C LEU A 118 -0.04 7.19 -6.74
N LEU A 119 0.99 6.70 -6.06
CA LEU A 119 1.79 5.54 -6.47
C LEU A 119 1.65 4.43 -5.42
N ALA A 120 1.28 3.23 -5.84
CA ALA A 120 1.31 2.06 -4.96
C ALA A 120 2.55 1.21 -5.19
N PHE A 121 3.12 0.66 -4.13
CA PHE A 121 4.16 -0.38 -4.20
C PHE A 121 3.51 -1.71 -3.84
N GLU A 122 3.54 -2.68 -4.77
CA GLU A 122 2.82 -3.95 -4.62
C GLU A 122 3.60 -5.19 -5.05
N THR A 123 3.26 -6.33 -4.45
CA THR A 123 3.57 -7.63 -5.07
C THR A 123 2.58 -7.91 -6.19
N ALA A 124 2.91 -8.82 -7.12
CA ALA A 124 1.94 -9.24 -8.15
C ALA A 124 0.64 -9.81 -7.53
N TYR A 125 0.76 -10.50 -6.40
CA TYR A 125 -0.37 -11.11 -5.70
C TYR A 125 -1.31 -10.07 -5.09
N HIS A 126 -0.77 -9.08 -4.36
CA HIS A 126 -1.58 -7.99 -3.80
C HIS A 126 -2.17 -7.10 -4.87
N TYR A 127 -1.40 -6.85 -5.92
CA TYR A 127 -1.88 -6.11 -7.08
C TYR A 127 -3.11 -6.76 -7.71
N THR A 128 -3.00 -8.06 -7.98
CA THR A 128 -4.07 -8.84 -8.56
C THR A 128 -5.30 -8.90 -7.66
N ALA A 129 -5.07 -8.94 -6.34
CA ALA A 129 -6.11 -9.12 -5.34
C ALA A 129 -6.92 -7.85 -5.00
N LEU A 130 -6.50 -6.65 -5.41
CA LEU A 130 -7.31 -5.44 -5.23
C LEU A 130 -6.79 -4.25 -6.03
N THR A 131 -5.48 -4.00 -5.99
CA THR A 131 -4.89 -2.75 -6.48
C THR A 131 -5.03 -2.57 -7.98
N SER A 132 -5.15 -3.66 -8.75
CA SER A 132 -5.48 -3.65 -10.18
C SER A 132 -6.82 -2.95 -10.48
N ALA A 133 -7.88 -3.25 -9.71
CA ALA A 133 -9.17 -2.60 -9.86
C ALA A 133 -9.12 -1.10 -9.48
N LEU A 134 -8.32 -0.74 -8.46
CA LEU A 134 -8.13 0.65 -8.06
C LEU A 134 -7.36 1.47 -9.11
N LEU A 135 -6.43 0.82 -9.83
CA LEU A 135 -5.72 1.42 -10.96
C LEU A 135 -6.68 1.68 -12.13
N GLU A 136 -7.51 0.71 -12.51
CA GLU A 136 -8.53 0.88 -13.56
C GLU A 136 -9.51 2.02 -13.26
N GLN A 137 -9.92 2.14 -11.99
CA GLN A 137 -10.81 3.21 -11.53
C GLN A 137 -10.12 4.58 -11.44
N GLY A 138 -8.80 4.66 -11.62
CA GLY A 138 -8.04 5.89 -11.46
C GLY A 138 -7.96 6.40 -10.03
N LYS A 139 -8.21 5.54 -9.03
CA LYS A 139 -7.98 5.86 -7.62
C LYS A 139 -6.50 5.83 -7.26
N ILE A 140 -5.71 5.06 -7.99
CA ILE A 140 -4.25 5.02 -7.97
C ILE A 140 -3.77 5.36 -9.39
N ASP A 141 -2.73 6.18 -9.51
CA ASP A 141 -2.24 6.65 -10.82
C ASP A 141 -1.23 5.66 -11.43
N ASP A 142 -0.35 5.06 -10.63
CA ASP A 142 0.59 4.02 -11.09
C ASP A 142 0.94 3.03 -9.97
N VAL A 143 1.54 1.90 -10.33
CA VAL A 143 2.01 0.85 -9.41
C VAL A 143 3.44 0.45 -9.73
N LEU A 144 4.35 0.46 -8.75
CA LEU A 144 5.65 -0.20 -8.88
C LEU A 144 5.60 -1.57 -8.21
N PHE A 145 6.09 -2.59 -8.92
CA PHE A 145 6.17 -3.93 -8.35
C PHE A 145 7.38 -4.05 -7.44
N THR A 146 7.19 -4.66 -6.28
CA THR A 146 8.27 -4.85 -5.30
C THR A 146 8.90 -6.23 -5.41
N GLU A 147 10.07 -6.39 -4.80
CA GLU A 147 10.53 -7.73 -4.42
C GLU A 147 9.62 -8.29 -3.32
N ASP A 148 9.51 -9.62 -3.27
CA ASP A 148 8.72 -10.29 -2.24
C ASP A 148 9.27 -9.94 -0.84
N ASP A 149 8.37 -9.57 0.06
CA ASP A 149 8.65 -9.24 1.47
C ASP A 149 9.70 -8.15 1.75
N SER A 150 10.09 -7.35 0.77
CA SER A 150 11.06 -6.26 0.98
C SER A 150 10.41 -4.88 0.97
N GLY A 151 9.25 -4.73 0.33
CA GLY A 151 8.61 -3.43 0.08
C GLY A 151 9.40 -2.52 -0.87
N ARG A 152 10.58 -2.94 -1.36
CA ARG A 152 11.40 -2.15 -2.28
C ARG A 152 10.95 -2.38 -3.72
N PRO A 153 10.96 -1.36 -4.58
CA PRO A 153 10.81 -1.57 -6.02
C PRO A 153 11.77 -2.65 -6.51
N LYS A 154 11.26 -3.55 -7.35
CA LYS A 154 12.05 -4.65 -7.94
C LYS A 154 13.16 -4.12 -8.85
N ASP A 155 12.90 -2.99 -9.51
CA ASP A 155 13.89 -2.22 -10.25
C ASP A 155 13.90 -0.80 -9.68
N GLU A 156 15.06 -0.37 -9.17
CA GLU A 156 15.22 0.99 -8.65
C GLU A 156 15.06 2.04 -9.78
N ILE A 157 15.32 1.68 -11.03
CA ILE A 157 15.14 2.56 -12.19
C ILE A 157 13.67 2.98 -12.35
N ASP A 158 12.72 2.12 -11.98
CA ASP A 158 11.29 2.41 -12.10
C ASP A 158 10.86 3.62 -11.24
N PHE A 159 11.62 3.95 -10.18
CA PHE A 159 11.33 5.11 -9.34
C PHE A 159 12.06 6.39 -9.79
N GLN A 160 13.03 6.30 -10.71
CA GLN A 160 13.77 7.46 -11.22
C GLN A 160 12.89 8.60 -11.74
N PRO A 161 11.77 8.34 -12.47
CA PRO A 161 10.87 9.41 -12.88
C PRO A 161 10.35 10.26 -11.73
N HIS A 162 10.37 9.73 -10.49
CA HIS A 162 9.83 10.35 -9.27
C HIS A 162 10.83 10.96 -8.32
N ARG A 163 12.13 10.91 -8.63
CA ARG A 163 13.17 11.37 -7.72
C ARG A 163 13.06 12.84 -7.28
N THR A 164 12.53 13.71 -8.14
CA THR A 164 12.41 15.17 -7.88
C THR A 164 11.12 15.55 -7.14
N ARG A 165 10.21 14.61 -6.85
CA ARG A 165 8.90 14.89 -6.23
C ARG A 165 8.99 14.97 -4.71
N GLN A 166 8.12 15.76 -4.10
CA GLN A 166 7.93 15.73 -2.64
C GLN A 166 7.11 14.51 -2.25
N VAL A 167 7.68 13.61 -1.44
CA VAL A 167 7.05 12.33 -1.10
C VAL A 167 6.26 12.40 0.22
N TYR A 168 5.08 11.78 0.19
CA TYR A 168 4.19 11.46 1.31
C TYR A 168 4.04 9.93 1.40
N LEU A 169 4.60 9.31 2.42
CA LEU A 169 4.72 7.86 2.53
C LEU A 169 3.71 7.29 3.55
N GLY A 170 2.96 6.28 3.14
CA GLY A 170 2.11 5.45 4.00
C GLY A 170 2.12 3.99 3.54
N GLY A 171 1.48 3.10 4.28
CA GLY A 171 1.39 1.69 3.90
C GLY A 171 1.40 0.71 5.08
N GLY A 172 1.58 -0.56 4.74
CA GLY A 172 1.62 -1.67 5.67
C GLY A 172 3.00 -2.23 5.95
N TYR A 173 3.03 -3.08 6.96
CA TYR A 173 4.24 -3.74 7.45
C TYR A 173 5.31 -2.73 7.89
N SER A 174 4.95 -1.87 8.85
CA SER A 174 5.76 -0.70 9.22
C SER A 174 7.20 -1.00 9.63
N ASP A 175 7.42 -2.16 10.24
CA ASP A 175 8.72 -2.65 10.72
C ASP A 175 9.58 -3.31 9.64
N ARG A 176 9.01 -3.65 8.47
CA ARG A 176 9.70 -4.34 7.36
C ARG A 176 9.50 -3.60 6.04
N CYS A 177 8.38 -3.82 5.35
CA CYS A 177 8.16 -3.36 3.98
C CYS A 177 8.16 -1.83 3.88
N LEU A 178 7.34 -1.14 4.68
CA LEU A 178 7.27 0.34 4.66
C LEU A 178 8.61 0.99 4.99
N ARG A 179 9.31 0.47 6.00
CA ARG A 179 10.63 0.95 6.42
C ARG A 179 11.65 0.82 5.29
N SER A 180 11.69 -0.36 4.68
CA SER A 180 12.62 -0.69 3.60
C SER A 180 12.33 0.12 2.32
N ALA A 181 11.04 0.29 1.97
CA ALA A 181 10.58 1.18 0.90
C ALA A 181 11.01 2.63 1.15
N GLY A 182 10.76 3.16 2.35
CA GLY A 182 11.14 4.52 2.72
C GLY A 182 12.65 4.75 2.66
N GLY A 183 13.45 3.75 3.06
CA GLY A 183 14.90 3.80 2.88
C GLY A 183 15.34 3.80 1.43
N ALA A 184 14.70 3.00 0.56
CA ALA A 184 14.97 3.02 -0.88
C ALA A 184 14.60 4.37 -1.51
N ILE A 185 13.41 4.89 -1.20
CA ILE A 185 12.94 6.20 -1.66
C ILE A 185 13.91 7.30 -1.20
N SER A 186 14.31 7.31 0.08
CA SER A 186 15.22 8.31 0.65
C SER A 186 16.58 8.36 -0.05
N ARG A 187 17.10 7.22 -0.51
CA ARG A 187 18.36 7.16 -1.28
C ARG A 187 18.21 7.69 -2.70
N GLN A 188 17.05 7.54 -3.30
CA GLN A 188 16.82 7.88 -4.71
C GLN A 188 16.24 9.28 -4.91
N THR A 189 15.50 9.80 -3.94
CA THR A 189 14.90 11.13 -4.05
C THR A 189 15.94 12.24 -3.88
N GLU A 190 15.81 13.27 -4.70
CA GLU A 190 16.56 14.52 -4.57
C GLU A 190 16.04 15.34 -3.37
N ASN A 191 14.75 15.18 -3.02
CA ASN A 191 14.14 15.82 -1.86
C ASN A 191 14.46 15.03 -0.58
N LYS A 192 15.39 15.54 0.22
CA LYS A 192 15.82 14.88 1.48
C LYS A 192 14.73 14.75 2.53
N ARG A 193 13.58 15.40 2.35
CA ARG A 193 12.46 15.37 3.27
C ARG A 193 11.36 14.45 2.76
N ILE A 194 11.00 13.44 3.55
CA ILE A 194 9.85 12.57 3.29
C ILE A 194 8.82 12.80 4.40
N TYR A 195 7.59 13.14 4.03
CA TYR A 195 6.49 13.21 4.98
C TYR A 195 5.90 11.82 5.18
N VAL A 196 5.59 11.45 6.41
CA VAL A 196 5.00 10.14 6.71
C VAL A 196 3.56 10.31 7.18
N ILE A 197 2.64 9.59 6.55
CA ILE A 197 1.20 9.62 6.85
C ILE A 197 0.95 8.69 8.04
N SER A 198 1.08 9.25 9.24
CA SER A 198 1.16 8.54 10.52
C SER A 198 -0.03 7.62 10.84
N ASN A 199 -1.25 7.98 10.42
CA ASN A 199 -2.44 7.14 10.58
C ASN A 199 -2.65 6.15 9.42
N LEU A 200 -1.72 6.11 8.47
CA LEU A 200 -1.57 5.07 7.44
C LEU A 200 -0.28 4.27 7.66
N ILE A 201 0.08 4.01 8.92
CA ILE A 201 1.15 3.09 9.28
C ILE A 201 0.51 1.90 10.01
N VAL A 202 0.59 0.72 9.42
CA VAL A 202 0.03 -0.50 10.02
C VAL A 202 1.13 -1.53 10.31
N CYS A 203 1.21 -1.99 11.56
CA CYS A 203 2.04 -3.12 11.96
C CYS A 203 1.35 -4.44 11.59
N PRO A 204 2.12 -5.49 11.33
CA PRO A 204 1.56 -6.83 11.20
C PRO A 204 0.92 -7.24 12.53
N PRO A 205 -0.22 -7.96 12.52
CA PRO A 205 -0.89 -8.36 13.75
C PRO A 205 -0.04 -9.28 14.63
N SER A 206 0.90 -10.02 14.03
CA SER A 206 1.77 -10.99 14.70
C SER A 206 2.95 -10.36 15.45
N SER A 207 3.41 -9.15 15.09
CA SER A 207 4.59 -8.54 15.70
C SER A 207 4.28 -7.47 16.74
N ALA A 208 3.03 -7.00 16.83
CA ALA A 208 2.69 -5.84 17.64
C ALA A 208 1.51 -6.07 18.59
N GLN A 209 1.68 -5.57 19.82
CA GLN A 209 0.59 -5.46 20.78
C GLN A 209 -0.53 -4.51 20.29
N PHE A 210 -0.18 -3.54 19.43
CA PHE A 210 -1.08 -2.58 18.79
C PHE A 210 -0.74 -2.42 17.32
N ILE A 211 -1.73 -2.68 16.45
CA ILE A 211 -1.59 -2.57 14.99
C ILE A 211 -1.24 -1.13 14.55
N LEU A 212 -1.87 -0.11 15.13
CA LEU A 212 -1.58 1.30 14.84
C LEU A 212 -0.57 1.89 15.85
N PRO A 213 0.25 2.87 15.45
CA PRO A 213 1.06 3.63 16.39
C PRO A 213 0.17 4.45 17.33
N ARG A 214 0.53 4.53 18.62
CA ARG A 214 -0.28 5.24 19.62
C ARG A 214 -0.04 6.74 19.65
N ASN A 215 1.09 7.18 19.12
CA ASN A 215 1.47 8.58 19.04
C ASN A 215 2.49 8.82 17.92
N LYS A 216 2.81 10.10 17.68
CA LYS A 216 3.77 10.50 16.65
C LYS A 216 5.16 9.90 16.85
N GLN A 217 5.67 9.85 18.08
CA GLN A 217 7.00 9.30 18.34
C GLN A 217 7.08 7.82 17.98
N GLU A 218 6.05 7.05 18.34
CA GLU A 218 5.94 5.64 17.98
C GLU A 218 5.82 5.46 16.46
N ALA A 219 5.05 6.31 15.79
CA ALA A 219 4.94 6.31 14.33
C ALA A 219 6.31 6.55 13.66
N ALA A 220 7.07 7.56 14.11
CA ALA A 220 8.43 7.81 13.63
C ALA A 220 9.34 6.59 13.87
N ASN A 221 9.41 6.11 15.12
CA ASN A 221 10.29 5.00 15.49
C ASN A 221 10.06 3.73 14.64
N ARG A 222 8.81 3.44 14.26
CA ARG A 222 8.48 2.27 13.43
C ARG A 222 9.13 2.33 12.05
N VAL A 223 9.24 3.52 11.45
CA VAL A 223 9.79 3.73 10.10
C VAL A 223 11.26 4.21 10.09
N SER A 224 11.76 4.77 11.20
CA SER A 224 13.05 5.47 11.26
C SER A 224 14.31 4.63 11.00
N ALA A 225 14.24 3.29 11.09
CA ALA A 225 15.40 2.45 10.81
C ALA A 225 15.74 2.32 9.31
N GLY A 226 14.88 2.81 8.42
CA GLY A 226 15.15 2.89 6.98
C GLY A 226 15.60 4.27 6.51
N PHE A 227 15.14 5.33 7.18
CA PHE A 227 15.42 6.73 6.86
C PHE A 227 15.06 7.62 8.05
N GLN A 228 15.71 8.77 8.21
CA GLN A 228 15.41 9.66 9.34
C GLN A 228 14.04 10.33 9.16
N VAL A 229 13.15 10.12 10.12
CA VAL A 229 11.83 10.80 10.19
C VAL A 229 11.79 11.65 11.44
N ASN A 230 11.67 12.97 11.25
CA ASN A 230 11.48 13.87 12.38
C ASN A 230 9.98 13.96 12.74
N PRO A 231 9.62 14.19 14.01
CA PRO A 231 8.21 14.27 14.41
C PRO A 231 7.37 15.33 13.66
N GLN A 232 8.00 16.41 13.19
CA GLN A 232 7.37 17.46 12.36
C GLN A 232 7.06 17.01 10.93
N ASP A 233 7.64 15.89 10.47
CA ASP A 233 7.41 15.32 9.14
C ASP A 233 6.23 14.33 9.15
N LEU A 234 5.63 14.10 10.32
CA LEU A 234 4.44 13.28 10.47
C LEU A 234 3.17 14.08 10.21
N VAL A 235 2.44 13.66 9.19
CA VAL A 235 1.13 14.17 8.80
C VAL A 235 0.07 13.09 8.96
N THR A 236 -1.19 13.45 8.85
CA THR A 236 -2.33 12.52 8.82
C THR A 236 -2.96 12.51 7.43
N ALA A 237 -3.69 11.45 7.08
CA ALA A 237 -4.44 11.36 5.83
C ALA A 237 -5.37 12.58 5.66
N LYS A 238 -6.06 12.99 6.74
CA LYS A 238 -6.92 14.20 6.73
C LYS A 238 -6.15 15.47 6.36
N GLN A 239 -4.94 15.65 6.87
CA GLN A 239 -4.09 16.80 6.53
C GLN A 239 -3.60 16.74 5.08
N VAL A 240 -3.25 15.55 4.58
CA VAL A 240 -2.86 15.35 3.18
C VAL A 240 -4.04 15.67 2.25
N ILE A 241 -5.24 15.15 2.55
CA ILE A 241 -6.47 15.44 1.81
C ILE A 241 -6.74 16.96 1.83
N ALA A 242 -6.72 17.60 3.00
CA ALA A 242 -6.98 19.04 3.10
C ALA A 242 -5.97 19.89 2.30
N LYS A 243 -4.71 19.43 2.19
CA LYS A 243 -3.66 20.12 1.42
C LYS A 243 -3.88 20.04 -0.09
N PHE A 244 -4.40 18.91 -0.59
CA PHE A 244 -4.44 18.61 -2.01
C PHE A 244 -5.84 18.45 -2.59
N LYS A 245 -6.90 18.74 -1.83
CA LYS A 245 -8.26 18.74 -2.37
C LYS A 245 -8.42 19.89 -3.38
N SER A 246 -9.16 19.61 -4.46
CA SER A 246 -9.61 20.60 -5.45
C SER A 246 -10.49 21.68 -4.82
#